data_AF-A0A932URG5-F1
#
_entry.id   AF-A0A932URG5-F1
#
_cell.length_a   1.000
_cell.length_b   1.000
_cell.length_c   1.000
_cell.angle_alpha   90.00
_cell.angle_beta   90.00
_cell.angle_gamma   90.00
#
_symmetry.space_group_name_H-M   'P 1'
#
loop_
_entity.id
_entity.type
_entity.pdbx_description
1 polymer ?
#
loop_
_entity_poly.entity_id
_entity_poly.type
_entity_poly.pdbx_seq_one_letter_code
_entity_poly.pdbx_strand_id
1 'polypeptide(L)' 'MPKIEVSDEQILSCLEQLSPAARRVALAKLIGGLERLDRMVERNRGRIEAICRERGLDFSRLTEEEREALVDEILHISTS' A
#
# COMPACT_ATOMS: atom_id res chain seq x y z
N MET A 1 12.37 20.24 -9.81
CA MET A 1 13.29 19.09 -9.72
C MET A 1 13.01 18.18 -10.90
N PRO A 2 14.01 17.64 -11.60
CA PRO A 2 13.76 16.64 -12.64
C PRO A 2 13.03 15.44 -12.02
N LYS A 3 11.95 14.98 -12.65
CA LYS A 3 11.31 13.71 -12.31
C LYS A 3 12.22 12.61 -12.85
N ILE A 4 12.86 11.88 -11.94
CA ILE A 4 13.56 10.65 -12.29
C ILE A 4 12.49 9.56 -12.29
N GLU A 5 12.22 8.97 -13.45
CA GLU A 5 11.41 7.75 -13.53
C GLU A 5 12.31 6.59 -13.13
N VAL A 6 11.92 5.88 -12.07
CA VAL A 6 12.62 4.72 -11.53
C VAL A 6 11.61 3.58 -11.51
N SER A 7 11.96 2.43 -12.09
CA SER A 7 11.10 1.25 -12.04
C SER A 7 11.14 0.58 -10.68
N ASP A 8 10.11 -0.20 -10.35
CA ASP A 8 10.07 -0.97 -9.10
C ASP A 8 11.28 -1.90 -8.98
N GLU A 9 11.70 -2.54 -10.07
CA GLU A 9 12.88 -3.40 -10.11
C GLU A 9 14.17 -2.64 -9.77
N GLN A 10 14.30 -1.39 -10.22
CA GLN A 10 15.44 -0.55 -9.88
C GLN A 10 15.41 -0.17 -8.40
N ILE A 11 14.23 0.14 -7.84
CA ILE A 11 14.06 0.42 -6.41
C ILE A 11 14.47 -0.80 -5.57
N LEU A 12 13.99 -1.98 -5.94
CA LEU A 12 14.31 -3.23 -5.27
C LEU A 12 15.81 -3.56 -5.34
N SER A 13 16.43 -3.39 -6.50
CA SER A 13 17.89 -3.58 -6.65
C SER A 13 18.69 -2.60 -5.79
N CYS A 14 18.24 -1.34 -5.67
CA CYS A 14 18.88 -0.37 -4.78
C CYS A 14 18.79 -0.80 -3.30
N LEU A 15 17.67 -1.39 -2.87
CA LEU A 15 17.54 -1.92 -1.50
C LEU A 15 18.55 -3.05 -1.22
N GLU A 16 18.83 -3.89 -2.22
CA GLU A 16 19.81 -4.98 -2.13
C GLU A 16 21.26 -4.49 -2.07
N GLN A 17 21.53 -3.27 -2.50
CA GLN A 17 22.86 -2.66 -2.47
C GLN A 17 23.12 -1.85 -1.18
N LEU A 18 22.09 -1.69 -0.33
CA LEU A 18 22.25 -0.98 0.94
C LEU A 18 23.23 -1.70 1.87
N SER A 19 23.98 -0.89 2.63
CA SER A 19 24.75 -1.37 3.77
C SER A 19 23.83 -2.07 4.78
N PRO A 20 24.35 -3.01 5.59
CA PRO A 20 23.53 -3.75 6.54
C PRO A 20 22.74 -2.86 7.52
N ALA A 21 23.32 -1.74 7.96
CA ALA A 21 22.65 -0.79 8.85
C ALA A 21 21.50 -0.06 8.15
N ALA A 22 21.72 0.43 6.93
CA ALA A 22 20.68 1.08 6.14
C ALA A 22 19.56 0.11 5.77
N ARG A 23 19.90 -1.15 5.44
CA ARG A 23 18.92 -2.20 5.14
C ARG A 23 18.02 -2.50 6.34
N ARG A 24 18.57 -2.56 7.57
CA ARG A 24 17.76 -2.74 8.79
C ARG A 24 16.77 -1.59 8.99
N VAL A 25 17.17 -0.35 8.73
CA VAL A 25 16.27 0.81 8.82
C VAL A 25 15.19 0.75 7.74
N ALA A 26 15.55 0.39 6.51
CA ALA A 26 14.60 0.23 5.41
C ALA A 26 13.56 -0.84 5.74
N LEU A 27 14.00 -2.02 6.20
CA LEU A 27 13.11 -3.10 6.63
C LEU A 27 12.18 -2.69 7.77
N ALA A 28 12.69 -2.00 8.80
CA ALA A 28 11.86 -1.52 9.90
C ALA A 28 10.76 -0.55 9.43
N LYS A 29 11.07 0.34 8.47
CA LYS A 29 10.10 1.25 7.88
C LYS A 29 9.06 0.51 7.03
N LEU A 30 9.49 -0.45 6.22
CA LEU A 30 8.60 -1.27 5.38
C LEU A 30 7.64 -2.10 6.24
N ILE A 31 8.16 -2.80 7.26
CA ILE A 31 7.34 -3.58 8.20
C ILE A 31 6.35 -2.68 8.94
N GLY A 32 6.80 -1.54 9.47
CA GLY A 32 5.90 -0.59 10.13
C GLY A 32 4.84 -0.01 9.19
N GLY A 33 5.16 0.14 7.90
CA GLY A 33 4.24 0.50 6.83
C GLY A 33 3.18 -0.57 6.59
N LEU A 34 3.58 -1.84 6.47
CA LEU A 34 2.68 -2.98 6.30
C LEU A 34 1.70 -3.10 7.45
N GLU A 35 2.18 -3.06 8.70
CA GLU A 35 1.28 -3.14 9.85
C GLU A 35 0.29 -1.95 9.91
N ARG A 36 0.72 -0.77 9.46
CA ARG A 36 -0.15 0.40 9.39
C ARG A 36 -1.23 0.20 8.33
N LEU A 37 -0.87 -0.33 7.17
CA LEU A 37 -1.80 -0.67 6.09
C LEU A 37 -2.83 -1.69 6.59
N ASP A 38 -2.39 -2.79 7.19
CA ASP A 38 -3.28 -3.82 7.75
C ASP A 38 -4.27 -3.24 8.76
N ARG A 39 -3.78 -2.42 9.71
CA ARG A 39 -4.64 -1.74 10.69
C ARG A 39 -5.61 -0.75 10.04
N MET A 40 -5.27 -0.17 8.89
CA MET A 40 -6.14 0.75 8.17
C MET A 40 -7.21 -0.01 7.39
N VAL A 41 -6.86 -1.11 6.72
CA VAL A 41 -7.81 -2.01 6.07
C VAL A 41 -8.81 -2.55 7.10
N GLU A 42 -8.31 -3.03 8.25
CA GLU A 42 -9.18 -3.58 9.29
C GLU A 42 -10.15 -2.52 9.86
N ARG A 43 -9.64 -1.32 10.17
CA ARG A 43 -10.48 -0.21 10.67
C ARG A 43 -11.56 0.23 9.67
N ASN A 44 -11.31 0.08 8.37
CA ASN A 44 -12.25 0.49 7.34
C ASN A 44 -12.98 -0.68 6.68
N ARG A 45 -12.83 -1.92 7.18
CA ARG A 45 -13.35 -3.15 6.56
C ARG A 45 -14.82 -3.05 6.19
N GLY A 46 -15.68 -2.62 7.12
CA GLY A 46 -17.11 -2.49 6.85
C GLY A 46 -17.46 -1.47 5.76
N ARG A 47 -16.69 -0.37 5.65
CA ARG A 47 -16.87 0.65 4.60
C ARG A 47 -16.32 0.16 3.25
N ILE A 48 -15.18 -0.53 3.26
CA ILE A 48 -14.60 -1.19 2.09
C ILE A 48 -15.60 -2.21 1.52
N GLU A 49 -16.16 -3.08 2.36
CA GLU A 49 -17.15 -4.07 1.95
C GLU A 49 -18.45 -3.44 1.42
N ALA A 50 -18.90 -2.33 2.01
CA ALA A 50 -20.05 -1.59 1.51
C ALA A 50 -19.82 -1.03 0.10
N ILE A 51 -18.66 -0.39 -0.12
CA ILE A 51 -18.28 0.18 -1.42
C ILE A 51 -18.08 -0.91 -2.47
N CYS A 52 -17.44 -2.03 -2.09
CA CYS A 52 -17.32 -3.20 -2.97
C CYS A 52 -18.70 -3.71 -3.38
N ARG A 53 -19.64 -3.84 -2.44
CA ARG A 53 -21.01 -4.29 -2.73
C ARG A 53 -21.76 -3.32 -3.66
N GLU A 54 -21.64 -2.02 -3.42
CA GLU A 54 -22.23 -0.98 -4.28
C GLU A 54 -21.67 -1.03 -5.71
N ARG A 55 -20.38 -1.37 -5.84
CA ARG A 55 -19.69 -1.47 -7.13
C ARG A 55 -19.76 -2.85 -7.77
N GLY A 56 -20.43 -3.83 -7.14
CA GLY A 56 -20.47 -5.21 -7.62
C GLY A 56 -19.11 -5.93 -7.59
N LEU A 57 -18.17 -5.46 -6.77
CA LEU A 57 -16.83 -6.01 -6.59
C LEU A 57 -16.80 -6.98 -5.40
N ASP A 58 -15.96 -8.01 -5.50
CA ASP A 58 -15.64 -8.90 -4.40
C ASP A 58 -14.22 -8.61 -3.90
N PHE A 59 -14.13 -7.96 -2.74
CA PHE A 59 -12.85 -7.53 -2.14
C PHE A 59 -11.86 -8.69 -1.93
N SER A 60 -12.36 -9.91 -1.71
CA SER A 60 -11.50 -11.08 -1.51
C SER A 60 -10.82 -11.53 -2.80
N ARG A 61 -11.41 -11.20 -3.95
CA ARG A 61 -10.97 -11.61 -5.30
C ARG A 61 -10.12 -10.56 -6.02
N LEU A 62 -10.03 -9.35 -5.48
CA LEU A 62 -9.14 -8.30 -5.98
C LEU A 62 -7.66 -8.70 -5.81
N THR A 63 -6.80 -8.23 -6.72
CA THR A 63 -5.34 -8.31 -6.54
C THR A 63 -4.88 -7.39 -5.41
N GLU A 64 -3.62 -7.50 -5.00
CA GLU A 64 -3.06 -6.61 -3.99
C GLU A 64 -3.02 -5.15 -4.47
N GLU A 65 -2.64 -4.91 -5.71
CA GLU A 65 -2.65 -3.58 -6.34
C GLU A 65 -4.07 -2.99 -6.44
N GLU A 66 -5.06 -3.81 -6.84
CA GLU A 66 -6.47 -3.38 -6.89
C GLU A 66 -7.01 -3.06 -5.49
N ARG A 67 -6.58 -3.81 -4.46
CA ARG A 67 -6.94 -3.53 -3.07
C ARG A 67 -6.30 -2.24 -2.57
N GLU A 68 -5.02 -2.01 -2.85
CA GLU A 68 -4.34 -0.77 -2.48
C GLU A 68 -5.00 0.45 -3.15
N ALA A 69 -5.25 0.39 -4.45
CA ALA A 69 -5.90 1.49 -5.18
C ALA A 69 -7.29 1.81 -4.61
N LEU A 70 -8.08 0.79 -4.27
CA LEU A 70 -9.40 0.96 -3.66
C LEU A 70 -9.29 1.56 -2.25
N VAL A 71 -8.34 1.10 -1.44
CA VAL A 71 -8.13 1.62 -0.08
C VAL A 71 -7.69 3.08 -0.14
N ASP A 72 -6.78 3.44 -1.05
CA ASP A 72 -6.34 4.81 -1.26
C ASP A 72 -7.50 5.74 -1.69
N GLU A 73 -8.36 5.29 -2.61
CA GLU A 73 -9.55 6.04 -3.03
C GLU A 73 -10.49 6.32 -1.84
N ILE A 74 -10.76 5.30 -1.02
CA ILE A 74 -11.65 5.42 0.16
C ILE A 74 -11.08 6.40 1.20
N LEU A 75 -9.76 6.39 1.38
CA LEU A 75 -9.07 7.30 2.30
C LEU A 75 -9.08 8.75 1.80
N HIS A 76 -8.95 8.95 0.49
CA HIS A 76 -9.03 10.27 -0.12
C HIS A 76 -10.43 10.88 0.03
N ILE A 77 -11.48 10.07 -0.10
CA ILE A 77 -12.88 10.50 0.11
C ILE A 77 -13.15 10.85 1.59
N SER A 78 -12.42 10.25 2.53
CA SER A 78 -12.65 10.48 3.98
C SER A 78 -11.93 11.71 4.54
N THR A 79 -11.14 12.40 3.72
CA THR A 79 -10.41 13.63 4.09
C THR A 79 -10.91 14.88 3.36
N SER A 80 -11.98 14.77 2.55
CA SER A 80 -12.69 15.88 1.91
C SER A 80 -13.98 16.24 2.63
#